data_AF-A0A7W3FJT4-F1
#
_entry.id   AF-A0A7W3FJT4-F1
#
_cell.length_a   1.000
_cell.length_b   1.000
_cell.length_c   1.000
_cell.angle_alpha   90.00
_cell.angle_beta   90.00
_cell.angle_gamma   90.00
#
_symmetry.space_group_name_H-M   'P 1'
#
loop_
_entity.id
_entity.type
_entity.pdbx_description
1 polymer ?
#
loop_
_entity_poly.entity_id
_entity_poly.type
_entity_poly.pdbx_seq_one_letter_code
_entity_poly.pdbx_strand_id
1 'polypeptide(L)'
;MSRSPPWLRLLQVLGALWTAPNTLIGLAGGAVGMLAGARPRWSARDCAVVFDHWPWGPGGAITLGNVILHTGADLGIACRTYAHQAGRCVEPMIRLDDHERAHVYQYLVLGPLYLPVYLLCGGVSVRNPFERAADHYARHGHGWWPR
;
A
#
# COMPACT_ATOMS: atom_id res chain seq x y z
N MET A 1 -19.59 5.19 -14.20
CA MET A 1 -18.88 4.42 -13.15
C MET A 1 -19.72 3.19 -12.83
N SER A 2 -19.27 2.00 -13.25
CA SER A 2 -19.98 0.75 -12.94
C SER A 2 -19.97 0.52 -11.42
N ARG A 3 -21.13 0.27 -10.82
CA ARG A 3 -21.20 -0.05 -9.38
C ARG A 3 -20.61 -1.44 -9.19
N SER A 4 -19.57 -1.57 -8.39
CA SER A 4 -19.04 -2.88 -8.01
C SER A 4 -20.17 -3.75 -7.46
N PRO A 5 -20.30 -5.01 -7.89
CA PRO A 5 -21.32 -5.91 -7.39
C PRO A 5 -21.26 -6.06 -5.86
N PRO A 6 -22.40 -6.33 -5.20
CA PRO A 6 -22.50 -6.31 -3.74
C PRO A 6 -21.59 -7.35 -3.06
N TRP A 7 -21.37 -8.50 -3.70
CA TRP A 7 -20.48 -9.54 -3.17
C TRP A 7 -19.01 -9.09 -3.10
N LEU A 8 -18.54 -8.24 -4.02
CA LEU A 8 -17.18 -7.68 -3.94
C LEU A 8 -17.05 -6.75 -2.75
N ARG A 9 -18.08 -5.95 -2.46
CA ARG A 9 -18.09 -5.09 -1.27
C ARG A 9 -18.09 -5.91 0.01
N LEU A 10 -18.85 -7.01 0.04
CA LEU A 10 -18.83 -7.94 1.16
C LEU A 10 -17.43 -8.53 1.37
N LEU A 11 -16.77 -8.99 0.31
CA LEU A 11 -15.40 -9.50 0.39
C LEU A 11 -14.40 -8.42 0.85
N GLN A 12 -14.57 -7.17 0.40
CA GLN A 12 -13.75 -6.05 0.88
C GLN A 12 -13.93 -5.80 2.37
N VAL A 13 -15.16 -5.84 2.88
CA VAL A 13 -15.44 -5.69 4.31
C VAL A 13 -14.86 -6.85 5.11
N LEU A 14 -15.06 -8.09 4.65
CA LEU A 14 -14.48 -9.27 5.29
C LEU A 14 -12.95 -9.21 5.30
N GLY A 15 -12.33 -8.78 4.20
CA GLY A 15 -10.90 -8.55 4.12
C GLY A 15 -10.42 -7.44 5.06
N ALA A 16 -11.19 -6.36 5.20
CA ALA A 16 -10.86 -5.25 6.11
C ALA A 16 -10.91 -5.70 7.58
N LEU A 17 -11.91 -6.51 7.94
CA LEU A 17 -11.99 -7.16 9.26
C LEU A 17 -10.84 -8.14 9.46
N TRP A 18 -10.50 -8.92 8.44
CA TRP A 18 -9.40 -9.87 8.48
C TRP A 18 -8.05 -9.19 8.72
N THR A 19 -7.79 -8.07 8.03
CA THR A 19 -6.55 -7.28 8.22
C THR A 19 -6.63 -6.26 9.36
N ALA A 20 -7.64 -6.33 10.23
CA ALA A 20 -7.81 -5.39 11.34
C ALA A 20 -6.56 -5.29 12.25
N PRO A 21 -5.84 -6.37 12.60
CA PRO A 21 -4.63 -6.26 13.41
C PRO A 21 -3.56 -5.35 12.78
N ASN A 22 -3.29 -5.48 11.48
CA ASN A 22 -2.33 -4.60 10.80
C ASN A 22 -2.86 -3.16 10.69
N THR A 23 -4.16 -3.02 10.45
CA THR A 23 -4.82 -1.71 10.38
C THR A 23 -4.69 -0.98 11.72
N LEU A 24 -4.84 -1.68 12.85
CA LEU A 24 -4.64 -1.11 14.18
C LEU A 24 -3.20 -0.65 14.40
N ILE A 25 -2.20 -1.41 13.92
CA ILE A 25 -0.79 -0.99 13.95
C ILE A 25 -0.60 0.29 13.13
N GLY A 26 -1.16 0.32 11.91
CA GLY A 26 -1.11 1.50 11.05
C GLY A 26 -1.79 2.72 11.67
N LEU A 27 -2.97 2.55 12.27
CA LEU A 27 -3.70 3.62 12.95
C LEU A 27 -2.94 4.12 14.19
N ALA A 28 -2.36 3.22 14.98
CA ALA A 28 -1.54 3.59 16.13
C ALA A 28 -0.29 4.37 15.68
N GLY A 29 0.38 3.90 14.64
CA GLY A 29 1.48 4.61 13.99
C GLY A 29 1.04 6.01 13.56
N GLY A 30 0.02 6.10 12.71
CA GLY A 30 -0.57 7.34 12.23
C GLY A 30 -0.92 8.33 13.35
N ALA A 31 -1.54 7.86 14.42
CA ALA A 31 -1.87 8.67 15.60
C ALA A 31 -0.62 9.24 16.29
N VAL A 32 0.45 8.44 16.41
CA VAL A 32 1.75 8.93 16.91
C VAL A 32 2.34 9.97 15.95
N GLY A 33 2.27 9.74 14.63
CA GLY A 33 2.71 10.70 13.63
C GLY A 33 1.97 12.02 13.65
N MET A 34 0.68 12.01 14.02
CA MET A 34 -0.11 13.25 14.16
C MET A 34 0.46 14.19 15.21
N LEU A 35 1.10 13.67 16.26
CA LEU A 35 1.79 14.48 17.29
C LEU A 35 2.98 15.26 16.71
N ALA A 36 3.48 14.84 15.56
CA ALA A 36 4.59 15.47 14.83
C ALA A 36 4.16 15.99 13.43
N GLY A 37 2.86 16.20 13.23
CA GLY A 37 2.33 16.92 12.06
C GLY A 37 1.70 16.08 10.94
N ALA A 38 1.64 14.75 11.09
CA ALA A 38 0.94 13.90 10.12
C ALA A 38 -0.56 14.22 10.07
N ARG A 39 -1.16 14.11 8.87
CA ARG A 39 -2.56 14.50 8.63
C ARG A 39 -3.36 13.31 8.06
N PRO A 40 -4.37 12.80 8.80
CA PRO A 40 -5.21 11.74 8.29
C PRO A 40 -6.20 12.25 7.24
N ARG A 41 -6.41 11.45 6.19
CA ARG A 41 -7.52 11.60 5.26
C ARG A 41 -8.06 10.23 4.85
N TRP A 42 -9.35 10.16 4.58
CA TRP A 42 -9.93 8.96 4.00
C TRP A 42 -9.78 8.98 2.47
N SER A 43 -9.25 7.88 1.90
CA SER A 43 -9.26 7.64 0.46
C SER A 43 -10.31 6.59 0.11
N ALA A 44 -11.44 7.02 -0.47
CA ALA A 44 -12.47 6.10 -0.96
C ALA A 44 -11.99 5.24 -2.13
N ARG A 45 -10.99 5.72 -2.89
CA ARG A 45 -10.38 5.00 -4.02
C ARG A 45 -9.56 3.81 -3.55
N ASP A 46 -8.77 4.02 -2.50
CA ASP A 46 -7.83 3.03 -1.99
C ASP A 46 -8.45 2.23 -0.83
N CYS A 47 -9.66 2.59 -0.39
CA CYS A 47 -10.35 2.03 0.77
C CYS A 47 -9.46 2.05 2.03
N ALA A 48 -8.72 3.15 2.23
CA ALA A 48 -7.71 3.27 3.26
C ALA A 48 -7.70 4.67 3.89
N VAL A 49 -7.23 4.74 5.13
CA VAL A 49 -6.86 6.00 5.79
C VAL A 49 -5.41 6.30 5.42
N VAL A 50 -5.17 7.44 4.77
CA VAL A 50 -3.83 7.92 4.45
C VAL A 50 -3.41 8.95 5.47
N PHE A 51 -2.24 8.78 6.07
CA PHE A 51 -1.58 9.79 6.89
C PHE A 51 -0.49 10.44 6.05
N ASP A 52 -0.79 11.60 5.47
CA ASP A 52 0.20 12.42 4.75
C ASP A 52 1.11 13.15 5.75
N HIS A 53 2.26 13.64 5.28
CA HIS A 53 3.27 14.32 6.11
C HIS A 53 3.78 13.47 7.28
N TRP A 54 3.89 12.15 7.08
CA TRP A 54 4.50 11.26 8.06
C TRP A 54 5.96 11.67 8.34
N PRO A 55 6.35 11.89 9.61
CA PRO A 55 7.57 12.63 9.92
C PRO A 55 8.86 11.78 9.94
N TRP A 56 8.77 10.46 9.78
CA TRP A 56 9.92 9.55 9.92
C TRP A 56 10.14 8.65 8.70
N GLY A 57 11.40 8.29 8.44
CA GLY A 57 11.77 7.33 7.39
C GLY A 57 12.45 7.98 6.18
N PRO A 58 12.93 7.18 5.22
CA PRO A 58 13.76 7.62 4.10
C PRO A 58 12.97 8.30 2.96
N GLY A 59 11.67 8.52 3.14
CA GLY A 59 10.74 8.97 2.11
C GLY A 59 9.89 7.83 1.54
N GLY A 60 8.78 8.18 0.87
CA GLY A 60 7.85 7.23 0.25
C GLY A 60 6.62 6.96 1.12
N ALA A 61 6.02 5.79 0.93
CA ALA A 61 4.86 5.34 1.68
C ALA A 61 5.03 3.91 2.18
N ILE A 62 4.29 3.56 3.22
CA ILE A 62 4.14 2.19 3.70
C ILE A 62 2.67 1.90 3.99
N THR A 63 2.19 0.78 3.47
CA THR A 63 0.83 0.29 3.75
C THR A 63 0.85 -0.70 4.93
N LEU A 64 -0.12 -0.57 5.83
CA LEU A 64 -0.38 -1.44 6.97
C LEU A 64 -1.89 -1.72 7.06
N GLY A 65 -2.34 -2.80 6.44
CA GLY A 65 -3.77 -3.11 6.34
C GLY A 65 -4.50 -2.07 5.49
N ASN A 66 -5.52 -1.43 6.06
CA ASN A 66 -6.26 -0.32 5.44
C ASN A 66 -5.71 1.06 5.84
N VAL A 67 -4.43 1.16 6.20
CA VAL A 67 -3.75 2.42 6.50
C VAL A 67 -2.52 2.59 5.63
N ILE A 68 -2.30 3.80 5.12
CA ILE A 68 -1.09 4.17 4.37
C ILE A 68 -0.41 5.31 5.13
N LEU A 69 0.85 5.13 5.53
CA LEU A 69 1.68 6.17 6.12
C LEU A 69 2.59 6.73 5.03
N HIS A 70 2.48 8.02 4.74
CA HIS A 70 3.15 8.64 3.60
C HIS A 70 3.89 9.90 4.03
N THR A 71 5.18 9.99 3.70
CA THR A 71 6.03 11.10 4.15
C THR A 71 5.75 12.41 3.41
N GLY A 72 5.23 12.35 2.18
CA GLY A 72 4.96 13.51 1.35
C GLY A 72 3.60 14.16 1.58
N ALA A 73 3.31 15.19 0.80
CA ALA A 73 2.04 15.91 0.83
C ALA A 73 0.96 15.31 -0.09
N ASP A 74 1.38 14.61 -1.15
CA ASP A 74 0.48 13.96 -2.11
C ASP A 74 0.99 12.55 -2.42
N LEU A 75 0.14 11.54 -2.20
CA LEU A 75 0.44 10.15 -2.51
C LEU A 75 0.45 9.89 -4.02
N GLY A 76 -0.14 10.78 -4.82
CA GLY A 76 -0.24 10.68 -6.28
C GLY A 76 1.04 11.01 -7.04
N ILE A 77 2.20 11.05 -6.39
CA ILE A 77 3.49 11.36 -7.01
C ILE A 77 3.99 10.22 -7.91
N ALA A 78 4.79 10.60 -8.90
CA ALA A 78 5.49 9.65 -9.76
C ALA A 78 6.73 9.09 -9.03
N CYS A 79 6.86 7.76 -8.98
CA CYS A 79 8.03 7.06 -8.45
C CYS A 79 8.58 6.02 -9.45
N ARG A 80 9.83 5.61 -9.25
CA ARG A 80 10.45 4.54 -10.04
C ARG A 80 9.96 3.19 -9.50
N THR A 81 9.77 2.22 -10.38
CA THR A 81 9.65 0.82 -9.97
C THR A 81 10.93 0.38 -9.27
N TYR A 82 10.86 -0.65 -8.42
CA TYR A 82 12.05 -1.20 -7.77
C TYR A 82 13.05 -1.77 -8.79
N ALA A 83 12.55 -2.31 -9.91
CA ALA A 83 13.41 -2.82 -10.98
C ALA A 83 14.21 -1.70 -11.65
N HIS A 84 13.57 -0.56 -11.90
CA HIS A 84 14.24 0.63 -12.43
C HIS A 84 15.18 1.25 -11.39
N GLN A 85 14.75 1.41 -10.14
CA GLN A 85 15.60 1.93 -9.06
C GLN A 85 16.85 1.06 -8.83
N ALA A 86 16.74 -0.25 -8.97
CA ALA A 86 17.86 -1.19 -8.87
C ALA A 86 18.73 -1.29 -10.14
N GLY A 87 18.45 -0.49 -11.19
CA GLY A 87 19.21 -0.49 -12.44
C GLY A 87 19.04 -1.76 -13.29
N ARG A 88 17.99 -2.57 -13.05
CA ARG A 88 17.75 -3.82 -13.80
C ARG A 88 17.08 -3.58 -15.15
N CYS A 89 16.41 -2.44 -15.31
CA CYS A 89 15.72 -2.04 -16.53
C CYS A 89 15.46 -0.53 -16.50
N VAL A 90 15.02 0.01 -17.64
CA VAL A 90 14.50 1.38 -17.73
C VAL A 90 13.00 1.27 -18.00
N GLU A 91 12.19 1.71 -17.04
CA GLU A 91 10.73 1.62 -17.11
C GLU A 91 10.08 2.99 -16.85
N PRO A 92 8.88 3.24 -17.39
CA PRO A 92 8.12 4.44 -17.05
C PRO A 92 7.93 4.58 -15.55
N MET A 93 7.86 5.83 -15.09
CA MET A 93 7.46 6.11 -13.71
C MET A 93 6.03 5.62 -13.47
N ILE A 94 5.79 5.08 -12.28
CA ILE A 94 4.47 4.64 -11.83
C ILE A 94 3.92 5.64 -10.80
N ARG A 95 2.64 5.55 -10.48
CA ARG A 95 2.06 6.34 -9.39
C ARG A 95 2.19 5.60 -8.07
N LEU A 96 2.65 6.30 -7.04
CA LEU A 96 2.82 5.72 -5.70
C LEU A 96 1.49 5.29 -5.07
N ASP A 97 0.40 6.04 -5.29
CA ASP A 97 -0.93 5.67 -4.80
C ASP A 97 -1.44 4.34 -5.37
N ASP A 98 -1.18 4.05 -6.65
CA ASP A 98 -1.53 2.76 -7.22
C ASP A 98 -0.66 1.62 -6.68
N HIS A 99 0.62 1.89 -6.41
CA HIS A 99 1.52 0.92 -5.79
C HIS A 99 1.03 0.54 -4.38
N GLU A 100 0.77 1.53 -3.51
CA GLU A 100 0.26 1.28 -2.16
C GLU A 100 -1.12 0.61 -2.16
N ARG A 101 -1.99 0.95 -3.13
CA ARG A 101 -3.28 0.30 -3.29
C ARG A 101 -3.16 -1.20 -3.59
N ALA A 102 -2.12 -1.62 -4.30
CA ALA A 102 -1.86 -3.05 -4.49
C ALA A 102 -1.54 -3.74 -3.15
N HIS A 103 -0.77 -3.09 -2.27
CA HIS A 103 -0.52 -3.60 -0.93
C HIS A 103 -1.79 -3.69 -0.09
N VAL A 104 -2.70 -2.71 -0.18
CA VAL A 104 -4.03 -2.83 0.48
C VAL A 104 -4.73 -4.12 0.04
N TYR A 105 -4.74 -4.43 -1.25
CA TYR A 105 -5.35 -5.67 -1.75
C TYR A 105 -4.65 -6.94 -1.26
N GLN A 106 -3.32 -6.93 -1.19
CA GLN A 106 -2.57 -8.05 -0.65
C GLN A 106 -2.87 -8.25 0.85
N TYR A 107 -3.02 -7.16 1.62
CA TYR A 107 -3.48 -7.20 3.01
C TYR A 107 -4.91 -7.72 3.16
N LEU A 108 -5.85 -7.34 2.29
CA LEU A 108 -7.22 -7.86 2.36
C LEU A 108 -7.27 -9.38 2.18
N VAL A 109 -6.31 -9.96 1.45
CA VAL A 109 -6.20 -11.42 1.25
C VAL A 109 -5.45 -12.09 2.40
N LEU A 110 -4.25 -11.62 2.73
CA LEU A 110 -3.37 -12.28 3.69
C LEU A 110 -3.65 -11.90 5.16
N GLY A 111 -4.32 -10.77 5.37
CA GLY A 111 -4.64 -10.25 6.69
C GLY A 111 -3.39 -10.17 7.58
N PRO A 112 -3.42 -10.71 8.81
CA PRO A 112 -2.29 -10.65 9.74
C PRO A 112 -1.02 -11.33 9.21
N LEU A 113 -1.15 -12.26 8.26
CA LEU A 113 -0.02 -13.00 7.69
C LEU A 113 0.77 -12.20 6.66
N TYR A 114 0.25 -11.06 6.17
CA TYR A 114 0.92 -10.29 5.13
C TYR A 114 2.33 -9.87 5.56
N LEU A 115 2.50 -9.24 6.73
CA LEU A 115 3.80 -8.76 7.19
C LEU A 115 4.83 -9.90 7.35
N PRO A 116 4.52 -11.02 8.04
CA PRO A 116 5.43 -12.17 8.11
C PRO A 116 5.83 -12.69 6.73
N VAL A 117 4.87 -12.90 5.82
CA VAL A 117 5.15 -13.44 4.48
C VAL A 117 5.96 -12.45 3.65
N TYR A 118 5.62 -11.16 3.70
CA TYR A 118 6.34 -10.09 3.02
C TYR A 118 7.81 -10.00 3.48
N LEU A 119 8.07 -10.13 4.78
CA LEU A 119 9.43 -10.13 5.34
C LEU A 119 10.20 -11.40 4.94
N LEU A 120 9.56 -12.57 4.98
CA LEU A 120 10.15 -13.83 4.49
C LEU A 120 10.50 -13.76 2.99
N CYS A 121 9.75 -12.98 2.23
CA CYS A 121 9.99 -12.68 0.82
C CYS A 121 11.06 -11.60 0.58
N GLY A 122 11.73 -11.11 1.63
CA GLY A 122 12.86 -10.18 1.54
C GLY A 122 12.52 -8.71 1.83
N GLY A 123 11.29 -8.41 2.27
CA GLY A 123 10.90 -7.06 2.66
C GLY A 123 10.92 -6.06 1.49
N VAL A 124 11.23 -4.80 1.79
CA VAL A 124 11.33 -3.71 0.80
C VAL A 124 12.50 -3.98 -0.14
N SER A 125 12.23 -4.60 -1.28
CA SER A 125 13.27 -5.09 -2.18
C SER A 125 12.74 -5.39 -3.58
N VAL A 126 13.56 -5.12 -4.59
CA VAL A 126 13.33 -5.54 -5.99
C VAL A 126 13.19 -7.06 -6.16
N ARG A 127 13.62 -7.86 -5.18
CA ARG A 127 13.46 -9.32 -5.20
C ARG A 127 12.13 -9.79 -4.61
N ASN A 128 11.43 -8.93 -3.87
CA ASN A 128 10.18 -9.29 -3.24
C ASN A 128 9.06 -9.37 -4.29
N PRO A 129 8.38 -10.52 -4.45
CA PRO A 129 7.31 -10.67 -5.41
C PRO A 129 6.10 -9.77 -5.14
N PHE A 130 5.84 -9.39 -3.88
CA PHE A 130 4.76 -8.45 -3.54
C PHE A 130 5.05 -7.03 -4.06
N GLU A 131 6.29 -6.57 -3.93
CA GLU A 131 6.77 -5.29 -4.48
C GLU A 131 6.67 -5.27 -6.01
N ARG A 132 7.12 -6.34 -6.65
CA ARG A 132 7.02 -6.48 -8.11
C ARG A 132 5.57 -6.49 -8.60
N ALA A 133 4.67 -7.15 -7.85
CA ALA A 133 3.25 -7.17 -8.18
C ALA A 133 2.59 -5.80 -7.96
N ALA A 134 3.01 -5.05 -6.94
CA ALA A 134 2.58 -3.67 -6.71
C ALA A 134 3.04 -2.74 -7.84
N ASP A 135 4.30 -2.82 -8.26
CA ASP A 135 4.82 -2.09 -9.43
C ASP A 135 4.06 -2.43 -10.71
N HIS A 136 3.80 -3.72 -10.95
CA HIS A 136 3.04 -4.16 -12.11
C HIS A 136 1.60 -3.61 -12.09
N TYR A 137 0.94 -3.66 -10.93
CA TYR A 137 -0.40 -3.09 -10.77
C TYR A 137 -0.41 -1.58 -11.01
N ALA A 138 0.57 -0.85 -10.46
CA ALA A 138 0.68 0.59 -10.66
C ALA A 138 0.93 0.98 -12.12
N ARG A 139 1.60 0.11 -12.88
CA ARG A 139 1.86 0.34 -14.31
C ARG A 139 0.68 -0.02 -15.22
N HIS A 140 -0.08 -1.06 -14.88
CA HIS A 140 -1.03 -1.68 -15.80
C HIS A 140 -2.49 -1.65 -15.31
N GLY A 141 -2.75 -1.32 -14.06
CA GLY A 141 -4.08 -1.35 -13.44
C GLY A 141 -4.59 -2.76 -13.12
N HIS A 142 -3.78 -3.81 -13.31
CA HIS A 142 -4.10 -5.20 -12.99
C HIS A 142 -2.85 -5.98 -12.56
N GLY A 143 -3.02 -7.16 -11.94
CA GLY A 143 -1.91 -8.02 -11.54
C GLY A 143 -1.22 -7.63 -10.22
N TRP A 144 -2.00 -7.20 -9.23
CA TRP A 144 -1.53 -6.83 -7.89
C TRP A 144 -1.06 -8.00 -7.02
N TRP A 145 -1.32 -9.25 -7.43
CA TRP A 145 -0.92 -10.45 -6.69
C TRP A 145 0.36 -11.08 -7.28
N PRO A 146 1.30 -11.55 -6.44
CA PRO A 146 2.43 -12.36 -6.87
C PRO A 146 2.05 -13.50 -7.83
N ARG A 147 2.77 -13.63 -8.94
CA ARG A 147 2.70 -14.78 -9.85
C ARG A 147 3.97 -15.60 -9.77
#